data_AF-A0ABD1MII6-F1
#
_entry.id   AF-A0ABD1MII6-F1
#
_cell.length_a   1.000
_cell.length_b   1.000
_cell.length_c   1.000
_cell.angle_alpha   90.00
_cell.angle_beta   90.00
_cell.angle_gamma   90.00
#
_symmetry.space_group_name_H-M   'P 1'
#
loop_
_entity.id
_entity.type
_entity.pdbx_description
1 polymer ?
#
loop_
_entity_poly.entity_id
_entity_poly.type
_entity_poly.pdbx_seq_one_letter_code
_entity_poly.pdbx_strand_id
1 'polypeptide(L)'
;MSEGFAIELYLEPALENQVLKAWNVMARRQISTHLIETESRPHITLLSAPFLEPSKVEPLLRAFASKHEPLPLSFSSLATFPSHPDNLLFLAPTPSAALLHLHSHLCDAIRKESFEIADQFAVDSWIPHCPVARHVPKQRIAEAFSLLRELKLPVSGYAVDIALVQFSPVRELFSFALGNNPVRSSITLASCFSVAKDCCFLISWWFVCLCDSMGPFFFFFFFLMYSSLFGSLLARIEKNSRKFVYLDESLYGFEIFL
;
A
#
# COMPACT_ATOMS: atom_id res chain seq x y z
N MET A 1 17.00 -6.01 17.07
CA MET A 1 16.68 -6.26 15.65
C MET A 1 17.79 -5.61 14.86
N SER A 2 18.46 -6.34 13.97
CA SER A 2 19.48 -5.75 13.11
C SER A 2 18.80 -4.88 12.06
N GLU A 3 19.28 -3.65 11.90
CA GLU A 3 18.89 -2.80 10.78
C GLU A 3 19.11 -3.54 9.46
N GLY A 4 18.22 -3.30 8.50
CA GLY A 4 18.30 -3.94 7.20
C GLY A 4 17.50 -3.18 6.16
N PHE A 5 17.63 -3.66 4.92
CA PHE A 5 16.94 -3.12 3.76
C PHE A 5 16.01 -4.17 3.17
N ALA A 6 14.89 -3.72 2.63
CA ALA A 6 13.95 -4.58 1.92
C ALA A 6 13.47 -3.89 0.64
N ILE A 7 13.31 -4.70 -0.41
CA ILE A 7 12.58 -4.32 -1.61
C ILE A 7 11.16 -4.86 -1.46
N GLU A 8 10.18 -3.96 -1.54
CA GLU A 8 8.77 -4.25 -1.24
C GLU A 8 7.89 -3.93 -2.44
N LEU A 9 6.87 -4.77 -2.69
CA LEU A 9 5.74 -4.45 -3.56
C LEU A 9 4.63 -3.83 -2.73
N TYR A 10 4.17 -2.66 -3.15
CA TYR A 10 3.02 -2.00 -2.55
C TYR A 10 1.74 -2.22 -3.32
N LEU A 11 0.66 -2.21 -2.56
CA LEU A 11 -0.69 -2.51 -3.01
C LEU A 11 -1.42 -1.23 -3.38
N GLU A 12 -2.39 -1.32 -4.29
CA GLU A 12 -3.29 -0.21 -4.55
C GLU A 12 -4.15 0.10 -3.30
N PRO A 13 -4.64 1.34 -3.13
CA PRO A 13 -5.33 1.74 -1.91
C PRO A 13 -6.53 0.86 -1.54
N ALA A 14 -7.27 0.35 -2.53
CA ALA A 14 -8.43 -0.50 -2.28
C ALA A 14 -8.04 -1.84 -1.64
N LEU A 15 -6.97 -2.48 -2.14
CA LEU A 15 -6.46 -3.76 -1.64
C LEU A 15 -5.75 -3.58 -0.29
N GLU A 16 -4.94 -2.52 -0.17
CA GLU A 16 -4.28 -2.14 1.07
C GLU A 16 -5.29 -1.99 2.23
N ASN A 17 -6.39 -1.27 1.99
CA ASN A 17 -7.43 -1.07 2.97
C ASN A 17 -8.07 -2.39 3.44
N GLN A 18 -8.09 -3.45 2.62
CA GLN A 18 -8.56 -4.76 3.09
C GLN A 18 -7.57 -5.40 4.06
N VAL A 19 -6.27 -5.26 3.80
CA VAL A 19 -5.23 -5.76 4.72
C VAL A 19 -5.22 -4.96 6.02
N LEU A 20 -5.39 -3.64 5.96
CA LEU A 20 -5.47 -2.79 7.14
C LEU A 20 -6.65 -3.15 8.07
N LYS A 21 -7.76 -3.68 7.54
CA LYS A 21 -8.84 -4.21 8.38
C LYS A 21 -8.37 -5.38 9.25
N ALA A 22 -7.51 -6.25 8.73
CA ALA A 22 -6.91 -7.34 9.49
C ALA A 22 -6.05 -6.82 10.64
N TRP A 23 -5.22 -5.80 10.36
CA TRP A 23 -4.37 -5.15 11.36
C TRP A 23 -5.22 -4.51 12.47
N ASN A 24 -6.29 -3.79 12.09
CA ASN A 24 -7.21 -3.17 13.03
C ASN A 24 -7.94 -4.18 13.93
N VAL A 25 -8.31 -5.35 13.39
CA VAL A 25 -8.91 -6.42 14.20
C VAL A 25 -7.92 -6.95 15.23
N MET A 26 -6.65 -7.15 14.85
CA MET A 26 -5.58 -7.59 15.76
C MET A 26 -5.31 -6.58 16.87
N ALA A 27 -5.24 -5.31 16.52
CA ALA A 27 -5.03 -4.21 17.45
C ALA A 27 -6.19 -4.08 18.46
N ARG A 28 -7.44 -4.06 17.97
CA ARG A 28 -8.65 -3.96 18.83
C ARG A 28 -8.77 -5.11 19.83
N ARG A 29 -8.29 -6.31 19.47
CA ARG A 29 -8.27 -7.48 20.34
C ARG A 29 -7.00 -7.59 21.18
N GLN A 30 -6.13 -6.58 21.12
CA GLN A 30 -4.86 -6.52 21.84
C GLN A 30 -3.98 -7.76 21.58
N ILE A 31 -4.04 -8.32 20.38
CA ILE A 31 -3.26 -9.50 19.98
C ILE A 31 -1.88 -9.05 19.49
N SER A 32 -1.86 -8.07 18.60
CA SER A 32 -0.65 -7.48 18.06
C SER A 32 -0.95 -6.10 17.47
N THR A 33 -0.06 -5.16 17.73
CA THR A 33 -0.03 -3.79 17.19
C THR A 33 1.28 -3.49 16.47
N HIS A 34 2.21 -4.47 16.41
CA HIS A 34 3.59 -4.25 15.98
C HIS A 34 3.71 -3.60 14.60
N LEU A 35 2.94 -4.08 13.61
CA LEU A 35 2.97 -3.54 12.24
C LEU A 35 2.53 -2.06 12.17
N ILE A 36 1.63 -1.64 13.07
CA ILE A 36 1.16 -0.25 13.16
C ILE A 36 2.21 0.61 13.87
N GLU A 37 2.75 0.11 14.98
CA GLU A 37 3.78 0.80 15.78
C GLU A 37 5.08 1.01 15.02
N THR A 38 5.43 0.11 14.10
CA THR A 38 6.60 0.23 13.23
C THR A 38 6.34 1.07 11.97
N GLU A 39 5.19 1.74 11.87
CA GLU A 39 4.80 2.56 10.71
C GLU A 39 4.89 1.79 9.39
N SER A 40 4.64 0.47 9.43
CA SER A 40 4.66 -0.35 8.22
C SER A 40 3.43 -0.06 7.37
N ARG A 41 3.58 -0.25 6.06
CA ARG A 41 2.47 -0.28 5.10
C ARG A 41 2.22 -1.72 4.66
N PRO A 42 0.98 -2.17 4.37
CA PRO A 42 0.77 -3.48 3.76
C PRO A 42 1.55 -3.67 2.46
N HIS A 43 2.39 -4.69 2.43
CA HIS A 43 3.32 -4.96 1.32
C HIS A 43 3.53 -6.46 1.12
N ILE A 44 4.19 -6.81 0.01
CA ILE A 44 4.84 -8.12 -0.19
C ILE A 44 6.34 -7.88 -0.27
N THR A 45 7.11 -8.51 0.61
CA THR A 45 8.58 -8.41 0.56
C THR A 45 9.12 -9.28 -0.57
N LEU A 46 9.81 -8.65 -1.52
CA LEU A 46 10.44 -9.31 -2.65
C LEU A 46 11.86 -9.76 -2.33
N LEU A 47 12.59 -8.96 -1.56
CA LEU A 47 13.96 -9.23 -1.16
C LEU A 47 14.23 -8.52 0.17
N SER A 48 15.05 -9.12 1.03
CA SER A 48 15.63 -8.44 2.19
C SER A 48 17.09 -8.82 2.35
N ALA A 49 17.90 -7.84 2.73
CA ALA A 49 19.33 -8.00 2.99
C ALA A 49 19.78 -7.08 4.14
N PRO A 50 20.87 -7.40 4.86
CA PRO A 50 21.43 -6.51 5.87
C PRO A 50 21.83 -5.15 5.31
N PHE A 51 22.23 -5.10 4.04
CA PHE A 51 22.60 -3.87 3.37
C PHE A 51 22.26 -3.91 1.89
N LEU A 52 21.66 -2.83 1.40
CA LEU A 52 21.49 -2.53 -0.02
C LEU A 52 21.92 -1.09 -0.25
N GLU A 53 22.87 -0.87 -1.15
CA GLU A 53 23.41 0.46 -1.44
C GLU A 53 22.35 1.30 -2.19
N PRO A 54 21.73 2.33 -1.57
CA PRO A 54 20.58 3.02 -2.17
C PRO A 54 20.93 3.68 -3.51
N SER A 55 22.15 4.18 -3.65
CA SER A 55 22.64 4.82 -4.88
C SER A 55 22.70 3.88 -6.10
N LYS A 56 22.85 2.57 -5.88
CA LYS A 56 22.78 1.53 -6.93
C LYS A 56 21.35 1.03 -7.15
N VAL A 57 20.61 0.86 -6.06
CA VAL A 57 19.26 0.30 -6.11
C VAL A 57 18.24 1.27 -6.70
N GLU A 58 18.39 2.58 -6.48
CA GLU A 58 17.46 3.59 -7.02
C GLU A 58 17.34 3.55 -8.55
N PRO A 59 18.42 3.70 -9.34
CA PRO A 59 18.32 3.64 -10.80
C PRO A 59 17.86 2.27 -11.30
N LEU A 60 18.24 1.19 -10.60
CA LEU A 60 17.79 -0.16 -10.90
C LEU A 60 16.27 -0.30 -10.75
N LEU A 61 15.71 0.07 -9.59
CA LEU A 61 14.28 -0.05 -9.35
C LEU A 61 13.46 0.89 -10.24
N ARG A 62 13.99 2.08 -10.54
CA ARG A 62 13.36 3.01 -11.50
C ARG A 62 13.25 2.39 -12.90
N ALA A 63 14.35 1.79 -13.39
CA ALA A 63 14.37 1.12 -14.69
C ALA A 63 13.58 -0.20 -14.69
N PHE A 64 13.48 -0.86 -13.55
CA PHE A 64 12.67 -2.05 -13.36
C PHE A 64 11.18 -1.72 -13.43
N ALA A 65 10.73 -0.69 -12.70
CA ALA A 65 9.34 -0.28 -12.62
C ALA A 65 8.79 0.19 -13.98
N SER A 66 9.59 0.87 -14.80
CA SER A 66 9.15 1.31 -16.13
C SER A 66 8.93 0.17 -17.14
N LYS A 67 9.42 -1.05 -16.84
CA LYS A 67 9.30 -2.25 -17.70
C LYS A 67 8.20 -3.20 -17.26
N HIS A 68 7.62 -3.02 -16.08
CA HIS A 68 6.61 -3.91 -15.51
C HIS A 68 5.34 -3.11 -15.25
N GLU A 69 4.22 -3.55 -15.82
CA GLU A 69 2.90 -2.97 -15.57
C GLU A 69 2.40 -3.34 -14.15
N PRO A 70 1.41 -2.61 -13.61
CA PRO A 70 0.73 -3.00 -12.39
C PRO A 70 0.27 -4.46 -12.42
N LEU A 71 0.59 -5.19 -11.35
CA LEU A 71 0.44 -6.63 -11.28
C LEU A 71 -0.88 -7.01 -10.60
N PRO A 72 -1.80 -7.75 -11.25
CA PRO A 72 -2.98 -8.27 -10.57
C PRO A 72 -2.57 -9.23 -9.44
N LEU A 73 -3.12 -8.98 -8.25
CA LEU A 73 -2.91 -9.77 -7.05
C LEU A 73 -4.25 -10.21 -6.45
N SER A 74 -4.24 -11.39 -5.84
CA SER A 74 -5.38 -11.92 -5.10
C SER A 74 -4.87 -12.62 -3.87
N PHE A 75 -5.28 -12.22 -2.68
CA PHE A 75 -4.99 -12.95 -1.45
C PHE A 75 -6.10 -13.95 -1.19
N SER A 76 -5.80 -15.25 -1.32
CA SER A 76 -6.79 -16.34 -1.20
C SER A 76 -6.64 -17.18 0.05
N SER A 77 -5.49 -17.07 0.74
CA SER A 77 -5.18 -17.93 1.88
C SER A 77 -4.64 -17.12 3.06
N LEU A 78 -4.93 -17.60 4.26
CA LEU A 78 -4.34 -17.14 5.51
C LEU A 78 -3.40 -18.22 6.02
N ALA A 79 -2.16 -17.85 6.38
CA ALA A 79 -1.14 -18.81 6.78
C ALA A 79 -0.17 -18.24 7.82
N THR A 80 0.70 -19.13 8.32
CA THR A 80 1.81 -18.83 9.22
C THR A 80 2.99 -19.75 8.88
N PHE A 81 4.22 -19.30 9.11
CA PHE A 81 5.40 -20.13 8.95
C PHE A 81 5.62 -20.99 10.22
N PRO A 82 5.92 -22.29 10.09
CA PRO A 82 6.26 -23.13 11.22
C PRO A 82 7.45 -22.55 12.00
N SER A 83 7.34 -22.47 13.33
CA SER A 83 8.43 -22.08 14.23
C SER A 83 9.08 -20.71 13.93
N HIS A 84 8.38 -19.81 13.23
CA HIS A 84 8.89 -18.46 12.97
C HIS A 84 9.08 -17.70 14.29
N PRO A 85 10.23 -17.04 14.52
CA PRO A 85 10.54 -16.38 15.80
C PRO A 85 9.46 -15.35 16.20
N ASP A 86 8.93 -14.63 15.21
CA ASP A 86 7.91 -13.60 15.45
C ASP A 86 6.46 -14.13 15.41
N ASN A 87 6.22 -15.44 15.29
CA ASN A 87 4.87 -16.01 15.12
C ASN A 87 4.03 -15.23 14.09
N LEU A 88 4.63 -15.00 12.91
CA LEU A 88 4.06 -14.18 11.84
C LEU A 88 2.77 -14.82 11.30
N LEU A 89 1.69 -14.05 11.22
CA LEU A 89 0.49 -14.37 10.47
C LEU A 89 0.43 -13.51 9.21
N PHE A 90 0.09 -14.11 8.08
CA PHE A 90 0.10 -13.43 6.79
C PHE A 90 -1.00 -13.90 5.84
N LEU A 91 -1.37 -13.01 4.94
CA LEU A 91 -2.16 -13.34 3.75
C LEU A 91 -1.21 -13.81 2.65
N ALA A 92 -1.47 -14.98 2.07
CA ALA A 92 -0.70 -15.51 0.96
C ALA A 92 -1.38 -15.14 -0.37
N PRO A 93 -0.67 -14.50 -1.31
CA PRO A 93 -1.16 -14.34 -2.67
C PRO A 93 -1.44 -15.70 -3.30
N THR A 94 -2.51 -15.78 -4.08
CA THR A 94 -2.73 -16.85 -5.05
C THR A 94 -1.52 -16.89 -5.99
N PRO A 95 -0.85 -18.04 -6.13
CA PRO A 95 0.28 -18.16 -7.04
C PRO A 95 -0.10 -17.74 -8.45
N SER A 96 0.69 -16.86 -9.05
CA SER A 96 0.49 -16.40 -10.43
C SER A 96 1.81 -16.34 -11.17
N ALA A 97 1.78 -16.67 -12.47
CA ALA A 97 2.96 -16.60 -13.31
C ALA A 97 3.54 -15.18 -13.35
N ALA A 98 2.68 -14.16 -13.33
CA ALA A 98 3.11 -12.77 -13.37
C ALA A 98 3.87 -12.34 -12.10
N LEU A 99 3.44 -12.79 -10.91
CA LEU A 99 4.15 -12.50 -9.65
C LEU A 99 5.50 -13.22 -9.60
N LEU A 100 5.54 -14.50 -9.97
CA LEU A 100 6.77 -15.29 -10.00
C LEU A 100 7.77 -14.76 -11.03
N HIS A 101 7.29 -14.34 -12.20
CA HIS A 101 8.11 -13.75 -13.25
C HIS A 101 8.70 -12.39 -12.84
N LEU A 102 7.89 -11.51 -12.22
CA LEU A 102 8.38 -10.24 -11.68
C LEU A 102 9.49 -10.48 -10.64
N HIS A 103 9.30 -11.42 -9.72
CA HIS A 103 10.30 -11.77 -8.73
C HIS A 103 11.60 -12.33 -9.36
N SER A 104 11.48 -13.23 -10.33
CA SER A 104 12.65 -13.77 -11.06
C SER A 104 13.44 -12.66 -11.77
N HIS A 105 12.74 -11.75 -12.46
CA HIS A 105 13.37 -10.62 -13.12
C HIS A 105 14.07 -9.67 -12.15
N LEU A 106 13.49 -9.45 -10.98
CA LEU A 106 14.13 -8.64 -9.95
C LEU A 106 15.40 -9.33 -9.45
N CYS A 107 15.35 -10.63 -9.16
CA CYS A 107 16.52 -11.40 -8.75
C CYS A 107 17.67 -11.27 -9.76
N ASP A 108 17.36 -11.37 -11.06
CA ASP A 108 18.36 -11.21 -12.10
C ASP A 108 18.93 -9.79 -12.20
N ALA A 109 18.10 -8.76 -11.97
CA ALA A 109 18.56 -7.38 -11.91
C ALA A 109 19.50 -7.16 -10.71
N ILE A 110 19.12 -7.65 -9.54
CA ILE A 110 19.89 -7.52 -8.29
C ILE A 110 21.23 -8.23 -8.37
N ARG A 111 21.28 -9.44 -8.95
CA ARG A 111 22.54 -10.18 -9.16
C ARG A 111 23.52 -9.44 -10.08
N LYS A 112 23.03 -8.71 -11.10
CA LYS A 112 23.89 -7.92 -12.00
C LYS A 112 24.61 -6.79 -11.27
N GLU A 113 24.01 -6.26 -10.20
CA GLU A 113 24.64 -5.28 -9.31
C GLU A 113 25.54 -5.91 -8.24
N SER A 114 25.78 -7.22 -8.32
CA SER A 114 26.61 -8.01 -7.38
C SER A 114 26.08 -8.05 -5.94
N PHE A 115 24.77 -7.90 -5.76
CA PHE A 115 24.14 -8.14 -4.45
C PHE A 115 23.82 -9.62 -4.26
N GLU A 116 24.05 -10.12 -3.05
CA GLU A 116 23.65 -11.45 -2.65
C GLU A 116 22.15 -11.51 -2.36
N ILE A 117 21.52 -12.61 -2.77
CA ILE A 117 20.11 -12.90 -2.50
C ILE A 117 20.10 -14.05 -1.51
N ALA A 118 19.55 -13.82 -0.32
CA ALA A 118 19.40 -14.88 0.68
C ALA A 118 18.49 -16.00 0.17
N ASP A 119 18.77 -17.25 0.56
CA ASP A 119 18.10 -18.45 0.04
C ASP A 119 16.56 -18.38 0.11
N GLN A 120 16.01 -17.81 1.19
CA GLN A 120 14.55 -17.64 1.34
C GLN A 120 13.89 -16.68 0.35
N PHE A 121 14.68 -15.88 -0.37
CA PHE A 121 14.26 -14.99 -1.45
C PHE A 121 14.79 -15.47 -2.81
N ALA A 122 15.45 -16.62 -2.88
CA ALA A 122 15.87 -17.18 -4.15
C ALA A 122 14.66 -17.63 -4.97
N VAL A 123 14.82 -17.64 -6.30
CA VAL A 123 13.88 -18.29 -7.21
C VAL A 123 13.67 -19.74 -6.76
N ASP A 124 12.43 -20.22 -6.86
CA ASP A 124 11.96 -21.53 -6.39
C ASP A 124 11.95 -21.76 -4.86
N SER A 125 12.47 -20.83 -4.07
CA SER A 125 12.44 -20.89 -2.59
C SER A 125 11.57 -19.82 -1.94
N TRP A 126 11.35 -18.71 -2.65
CA TRP A 126 10.56 -17.59 -2.15
C TRP A 126 9.07 -17.92 -1.96
N ILE A 127 8.57 -17.63 -0.76
CA ILE A 127 7.15 -17.73 -0.42
C ILE A 127 6.56 -16.32 -0.33
N PRO A 128 5.77 -15.87 -1.32
CA PRO A 128 5.18 -14.54 -1.29
C PRO A 128 4.14 -14.44 -0.17
N HIS A 129 4.18 -13.36 0.59
CA HIS A 129 3.23 -13.15 1.68
C HIS A 129 3.09 -11.66 2.03
N CYS A 130 1.92 -11.31 2.56
CA CYS A 130 1.60 -9.98 3.09
C CYS A 130 1.30 -10.08 4.59
N PRO A 131 2.19 -9.59 5.47
CA PRO A 131 2.01 -9.65 6.92
C PRO A 131 0.70 -9.01 7.41
N VAL A 132 -0.02 -9.71 8.30
CA VAL A 132 -1.20 -9.17 9.01
C VAL A 132 -1.04 -9.09 10.51
N ALA A 133 -0.12 -9.85 11.09
CA ALA A 133 0.29 -9.72 12.49
C ALA A 133 1.70 -10.27 12.69
N ARG A 134 2.52 -9.57 13.48
CA ARG A 134 3.83 -10.09 13.97
C ARG A 134 3.83 -10.11 15.50
N HIS A 135 4.76 -10.84 16.09
CA HIS A 135 4.91 -11.01 17.54
C HIS A 135 3.62 -11.52 18.21
N VAL A 136 2.84 -12.37 17.52
CA VAL A 136 1.61 -12.92 18.09
C VAL A 136 1.94 -13.85 19.26
N PRO A 137 1.37 -13.66 20.46
CA PRO A 137 1.60 -14.58 21.57
C PRO A 137 1.17 -16.00 21.20
N LYS A 138 2.02 -17.00 21.46
CA LYS A 138 1.78 -18.40 21.04
C LYS A 138 0.41 -18.94 21.48
N GLN A 139 -0.02 -18.58 22.69
CA GLN A 139 -1.31 -19.00 23.25
C GLN A 139 -2.52 -18.37 22.53
N ARG A 140 -2.32 -17.27 21.81
CA ARG A 140 -3.36 -16.51 21.11
C ARG A 140 -3.35 -16.72 19.59
N ILE A 141 -2.46 -17.55 19.06
CA ILE A 141 -2.41 -17.83 17.61
C ILE A 141 -3.75 -18.38 17.10
N ALA A 142 -4.37 -19.33 17.82
CA ALA A 142 -5.65 -19.91 17.42
C ALA A 142 -6.81 -18.88 17.42
N GLU A 143 -6.82 -17.97 18.40
CA GLU A 143 -7.77 -16.86 18.47
C GLU A 143 -7.55 -15.90 17.28
N ALA A 144 -6.29 -15.54 17.02
CA ALA A 144 -5.92 -14.65 15.92
C ALA A 144 -6.33 -15.23 14.56
N PHE A 145 -6.09 -16.52 14.32
CA PHE A 145 -6.54 -17.21 13.11
C PHE A 145 -8.07 -17.18 12.99
N SER A 146 -8.79 -17.49 14.08
CA SER A 146 -10.26 -17.47 14.08
C SER A 146 -10.81 -16.09 13.70
N LEU A 147 -10.20 -15.01 14.20
CA LEU A 147 -10.59 -13.64 13.86
C LEU A 147 -10.30 -13.29 12.39
N LEU A 148 -9.14 -13.70 11.86
CA LEU A 148 -8.74 -13.40 10.48
C LEU A 148 -9.54 -14.21 9.45
N ARG A 149 -10.08 -15.37 9.83
CA ARG A 149 -10.96 -16.17 8.96
C ARG A 149 -12.28 -15.47 8.62
N GLU A 150 -12.68 -14.46 9.38
CA GLU A 150 -13.85 -13.63 9.07
C GLU A 150 -13.60 -12.64 7.92
N LEU A 151 -12.35 -12.50 7.46
CA LEU A 151 -12.04 -11.78 6.23
C LEU A 151 -12.66 -12.52 5.04
N LYS A 152 -13.42 -11.80 4.21
CA LYS A 152 -14.03 -12.35 3.00
C LYS A 152 -12.98 -12.53 1.90
N LEU A 153 -12.27 -13.66 1.94
CA LEU A 153 -11.31 -14.04 0.91
C LEU A 153 -12.01 -14.74 -0.28
N PRO A 154 -11.49 -14.61 -1.51
CA PRO A 154 -10.29 -13.85 -1.86
C PRO A 154 -10.53 -12.34 -1.90
N VAL A 155 -9.54 -11.56 -1.47
CA VAL A 155 -9.48 -10.11 -1.74
C VAL A 155 -8.50 -9.86 -2.88
N SER A 156 -8.95 -9.16 -3.92
CA SER A 156 -8.18 -8.96 -5.15
C SER A 156 -8.01 -7.48 -5.46
N GLY A 157 -6.94 -7.17 -6.18
CA GLY A 157 -6.57 -5.82 -6.58
C GLY A 157 -5.24 -5.85 -7.34
N TYR A 158 -4.45 -4.79 -7.21
CA TYR A 158 -3.16 -4.67 -7.90
C TYR A 158 -2.01 -4.34 -6.95
N ALA A 159 -0.82 -4.83 -7.27
CA ALA A 159 0.42 -4.18 -6.85
C ALA A 159 0.81 -3.11 -7.87
N VAL A 160 1.14 -1.93 -7.36
CA VAL A 160 1.23 -0.69 -8.14
C VAL A 160 2.57 0.01 -8.01
N ASP A 161 3.32 -0.22 -6.93
CA ASP A 161 4.64 0.37 -6.74
C ASP A 161 5.64 -0.67 -6.26
N ILE A 162 6.92 -0.43 -6.57
CA ILE A 162 8.06 -1.11 -5.98
C ILE A 162 8.90 -0.09 -5.19
N ALA A 163 9.28 -0.45 -3.97
CA ALA A 163 9.94 0.47 -3.03
C ALA A 163 11.20 -0.16 -2.42
N LEU A 164 12.16 0.71 -2.05
CA LEU A 164 13.24 0.36 -1.15
C LEU A 164 12.95 0.99 0.22
N VAL A 165 12.96 0.15 1.25
CA VAL A 165 12.80 0.59 2.65
C VAL A 165 14.01 0.17 3.46
N GLN A 166 14.35 1.00 4.45
CA GLN A 166 15.13 0.59 5.61
C GLN A 166 14.14 0.16 6.70
N PHE A 167 14.45 -0.86 7.50
CA PHE A 167 13.56 -1.29 8.59
C PHE A 167 14.29 -1.41 9.93
N SER A 168 13.48 -1.31 11.00
CA SER A 168 13.87 -1.13 12.41
C SER A 168 14.51 0.24 12.74
N PRO A 169 13.79 1.38 12.58
CA PRO A 169 12.37 1.53 12.21
C PRO A 169 12.14 1.52 10.70
N VAL A 170 10.89 1.32 10.27
CA VAL A 170 10.54 1.37 8.84
C VAL A 170 10.67 2.80 8.34
N ARG A 171 11.45 2.97 7.27
CA ARG A 171 11.61 4.22 6.56
C ARG A 171 11.67 3.92 5.07
N GLU A 172 10.68 4.40 4.33
CA GLU A 172 10.75 4.40 2.88
C GLU A 172 11.85 5.36 2.40
N LEU A 173 12.74 4.86 1.55
CA LEU A 173 13.79 5.67 0.94
C LEU A 173 13.29 6.25 -0.39
N PHE A 174 12.68 5.40 -1.22
CA PHE A 174 12.03 5.79 -2.47
C PHE A 174 11.11 4.67 -2.97
N SER A 175 10.15 5.04 -3.80
CA SER A 175 9.22 4.15 -4.48
C SER A 175 8.99 4.57 -5.94
N PHE A 176 8.66 3.60 -6.78
CA PHE A 176 8.38 3.81 -8.20
C PHE A 176 7.12 3.07 -8.63
N ALA A 177 6.20 3.80 -9.24
CA ALA A 177 5.00 3.24 -9.85
C ALA A 177 5.36 2.31 -11.02
N LEU A 178 4.79 1.12 -10.99
CA LEU A 178 4.83 0.15 -12.07
C LEU A 178 4.08 0.70 -13.29
N GLY A 179 4.63 0.49 -14.49
CA GLY A 179 4.06 0.95 -15.76
C GLY A 179 4.29 2.43 -16.06
N ASN A 180 4.99 3.16 -15.19
CA ASN A 180 5.25 4.59 -15.39
C ASN A 180 6.41 4.81 -16.38
N ASN A 181 6.09 4.64 -17.67
CA ASN A 181 7.03 4.78 -18.76
C ASN A 181 7.03 6.25 -19.24
N PRO A 182 8.16 7.00 -19.15
CA PRO A 182 8.20 8.41 -19.56
C PRO A 182 7.90 8.63 -21.05
N VAL A 183 7.96 7.58 -21.88
CA VAL A 183 7.60 7.63 -23.30
C VAL A 183 6.06 7.66 -23.54
N ARG A 184 5.26 7.36 -22.50
CA ARG A 184 3.79 7.26 -22.60
C ARG A 184 3.03 8.37 -21.84
N SER A 185 3.72 9.33 -21.23
CA SER A 185 3.07 10.41 -20.47
C SER A 185 2.48 11.49 -21.37
N SER A 186 1.49 11.13 -22.17
CA SER A 186 0.38 12.04 -22.47
C SER A 186 -0.42 12.16 -21.17
N ILE A 187 -0.17 13.23 -20.42
CA ILE A 187 -0.82 13.54 -19.15
C ILE A 187 -2.33 13.38 -19.32
N THR A 188 -2.92 12.33 -18.73
CA THR A 188 -4.37 12.21 -18.64
C THR A 188 -4.77 12.77 -17.28
N LEU A 189 -5.64 13.79 -17.29
CA LEU A 189 -6.20 14.52 -16.12
C LEU A 189 -6.75 13.63 -15.00
N ALA A 190 -6.95 12.33 -15.24
CA ALA A 190 -7.40 11.35 -14.26
C ALA A 190 -6.43 11.13 -13.08
N SER A 191 -5.11 11.26 -13.29
CA SER A 191 -4.12 11.05 -12.21
C SER A 191 -4.16 12.15 -11.14
N CYS A 192 -4.38 13.42 -11.53
CA CYS A 192 -4.56 14.52 -10.58
C CYS A 192 -5.85 14.41 -9.75
N PHE A 193 -6.91 13.79 -10.29
CA PHE A 193 -8.18 13.62 -9.58
C PHE A 193 -8.12 12.55 -8.48
N SER A 194 -7.27 11.52 -8.63
CA SER A 194 -7.11 10.48 -7.59
C SER A 194 -6.49 11.06 -6.32
N VAL A 195 -5.39 11.81 -6.47
CA VAL A 195 -4.68 12.43 -5.34
C VAL A 195 -5.56 13.41 -4.56
N ALA A 196 -6.44 14.16 -5.26
CA ALA A 196 -7.39 15.07 -4.62
C ALA A 196 -8.53 14.35 -3.87
N LYS A 197 -8.98 13.18 -4.35
CA LYS A 197 -10.00 12.36 -3.64
C LYS A 197 -9.42 11.69 -2.40
N ASP A 198 -8.14 11.31 -2.43
CA ASP A 198 -7.48 10.64 -1.31
C ASP A 198 -7.28 11.59 -0.10
N CYS A 199 -7.04 12.87 -0.34
CA CYS A 199 -7.05 13.90 0.71
C CYS A 199 -8.43 14.03 1.40
N CYS A 200 -9.53 13.88 0.67
CA CYS A 200 -10.88 13.91 1.25
C CYS A 200 -11.20 12.67 2.08
N PHE A 201 -10.64 11.50 1.73
CA PHE A 201 -10.87 10.25 2.47
C PHE A 201 -10.12 10.20 3.81
N LEU A 202 -8.90 10.76 3.87
CA LEU A 202 -8.13 10.85 5.11
C LEU A 202 -8.78 11.80 6.13
N ILE A 203 -9.40 12.89 5.65
CA ILE A 203 -10.14 13.84 6.51
C ILE A 203 -11.42 13.19 7.06
N SER A 204 -12.09 12.31 6.28
CA SER A 204 -13.32 11.66 6.75
C SER A 204 -13.08 10.58 7.82
N TRP A 205 -11.95 9.86 7.76
CA TRP A 205 -11.60 8.83 8.75
C TRP A 205 -11.18 9.40 10.11
N TRP A 206 -10.46 10.52 10.13
CA TRP A 206 -10.22 11.27 11.36
C TRP A 206 -11.53 11.75 12.01
N PHE A 207 -12.53 12.12 11.19
CA PHE A 207 -13.83 12.61 11.65
C PHE A 207 -14.70 11.52 12.29
N VAL A 208 -14.64 10.30 11.78
CA VAL A 208 -15.38 9.14 12.35
C VAL A 208 -14.81 8.75 13.71
N CYS A 209 -13.49 8.78 13.90
CA CYS A 209 -12.88 8.49 15.20
C CYS A 209 -13.12 9.58 16.26
N LEU A 210 -13.32 10.85 15.88
CA LEU A 210 -13.64 11.93 16.82
C LEU A 210 -15.13 11.94 17.23
N CYS A 211 -16.03 11.46 16.37
CA CYS A 211 -17.48 11.45 16.61
C CYS A 211 -17.92 10.53 17.75
N ASP A 212 -17.17 9.46 18.06
CA ASP A 212 -17.54 8.54 19.15
C ASP A 212 -17.35 9.14 20.56
N SER A 213 -16.75 10.33 20.67
CA SER A 213 -16.43 10.94 21.97
C SER A 213 -17.10 12.29 22.25
N MET A 214 -17.82 12.90 21.31
CA MET A 214 -18.45 14.22 21.51
C MET A 214 -19.90 14.25 21.03
N GLY A 215 -20.81 14.64 21.91
CA GLY A 215 -22.26 14.63 21.68
C GLY A 215 -22.75 15.56 20.54
N PRO A 216 -24.04 15.43 20.16
CA PRO A 216 -24.61 15.93 18.90
C PRO A 216 -24.57 17.46 18.71
N PHE A 217 -24.31 18.23 19.76
CA PHE A 217 -24.22 19.69 19.69
C PHE A 217 -22.91 20.22 19.10
N PHE A 218 -21.81 19.47 19.16
CA PHE A 218 -20.52 19.89 18.57
C PHE A 218 -20.44 19.66 17.06
N PHE A 219 -21.26 18.75 16.53
CA PHE A 219 -21.27 18.34 15.12
C PHE A 219 -21.68 19.48 14.18
N PHE A 220 -22.64 20.32 14.59
CA PHE A 220 -23.22 21.35 13.73
C PHE A 220 -22.27 22.55 13.51
N PHE A 221 -21.53 22.95 14.55
CA PHE A 221 -20.58 24.06 14.45
C PHE A 221 -19.32 23.70 13.65
N PHE A 222 -18.83 22.46 13.79
CA PHE A 222 -17.65 22.01 13.05
C PHE A 222 -17.92 21.83 11.55
N PHE A 223 -19.11 21.34 11.19
CA PHE A 223 -19.51 21.16 9.79
C PHE A 223 -19.62 22.49 9.03
N LEU A 224 -20.14 23.55 9.67
CA LEU A 224 -20.24 24.88 9.08
C LEU A 224 -18.88 25.58 8.91
N MET A 225 -17.93 25.34 9.81
CA MET A 225 -16.58 25.90 9.70
C MET A 225 -15.78 25.20 8.59
N TYR A 226 -15.93 23.87 8.45
CA TYR A 226 -15.21 23.09 7.44
C TYR A 226 -15.73 23.32 6.02
N SER A 227 -17.04 23.49 5.82
CA SER A 227 -17.60 23.78 4.48
C SER A 227 -17.12 25.12 3.92
N SER A 228 -16.94 26.11 4.80
CA SER A 228 -16.34 27.42 4.49
C SER A 228 -14.86 27.33 4.07
N LEU A 229 -14.05 26.58 4.82
CA LEU A 229 -12.63 26.35 4.50
C LEU A 229 -12.44 25.52 3.23
N PHE A 230 -13.29 24.51 3.01
CA PHE A 230 -13.24 23.65 1.82
C PHE A 230 -13.66 24.41 0.55
N GLY A 231 -14.69 25.26 0.64
CA GLY A 231 -15.06 26.17 -0.45
C GLY A 231 -13.94 27.16 -0.80
N SER A 232 -13.22 27.65 0.22
CA SER A 232 -12.08 28.58 0.03
C SER A 232 -10.87 27.91 -0.61
N LEU A 233 -10.61 26.63 -0.28
CA LEU A 233 -9.50 25.84 -0.83
C LEU A 233 -9.76 25.44 -2.28
N LEU A 234 -10.98 24.99 -2.60
CA LEU A 234 -11.40 24.68 -3.97
C LEU A 234 -11.34 25.92 -4.88
N ALA A 235 -11.83 27.07 -4.40
CA ALA A 235 -11.76 28.33 -5.15
C ALA A 235 -10.29 28.79 -5.39
N ARG A 236 -9.35 28.42 -4.51
CA ARG A 236 -7.93 28.77 -4.65
C ARG A 236 -7.18 27.83 -5.59
N ILE A 237 -7.57 26.56 -5.63
CA ILE A 237 -7.09 25.57 -6.62
C ILE A 237 -7.58 25.97 -8.02
N GLU A 238 -8.85 26.37 -8.15
CA GLU A 238 -9.46 26.79 -9.42
C GLU A 238 -8.88 28.11 -9.98
N LYS A 239 -8.38 28.99 -9.09
CA LYS A 239 -7.72 30.24 -9.50
C LYS A 239 -6.28 30.04 -9.99
N ASN A 240 -5.61 28.97 -9.56
CA ASN A 240 -4.25 28.62 -9.97
C ASN A 240 -4.19 27.74 -11.23
N SER A 241 -5.29 27.09 -11.63
CA SER A 241 -5.39 26.29 -12.85
C SER A 241 -5.71 27.12 -14.11
N ARG A 242 -6.12 28.39 -13.98
CA ARG A 242 -6.37 29.32 -15.11
C ARG A 242 -5.11 29.88 -15.79
N LYS A 243 -4.08 29.05 -16.00
CA LYS A 243 -2.88 29.43 -16.77
C LYS A 243 -2.55 28.52 -17.95
N PHE A 244 -3.39 27.53 -18.27
CA PHE A 244 -3.31 26.81 -19.55
C PHE A 244 -4.67 26.84 -20.25
N VAL A 245 -4.63 27.30 -21.50
CA VAL A 245 -5.73 27.84 -22.31
C VAL A 245 -6.20 26.82 -23.34
N TYR A 246 -7.53 26.66 -23.41
CA TYR A 246 -8.43 26.36 -24.54
C TYR A 246 -8.36 25.08 -25.39
N LEU A 247 -9.57 24.50 -25.54
CA LEU A 247 -10.25 23.79 -26.64
C LEU A 247 -10.91 22.52 -26.07
N ASP A 248 -12.19 22.21 -26.20
CA ASP A 248 -13.30 22.67 -27.05
C ASP A 248 -14.60 22.27 -26.32
N GLU A 249 -15.60 23.16 -26.26
CA GLU A 249 -16.93 22.88 -25.71
C GLU A 249 -17.80 22.29 -26.81
N SER A 250 -18.01 20.97 -26.80
CA SER A 250 -19.25 20.42 -27.32
C SER A 250 -19.53 19.04 -26.74
N LEU A 251 -20.83 18.80 -26.50
CA LEU A 251 -21.51 17.50 -26.41
C LEU A 251 -21.85 16.97 -24.99
N TYR A 252 -23.08 17.37 -24.59
CA TYR A 252 -24.07 16.66 -23.74
C TYR A 252 -23.79 16.62 -22.23
N GLY A 253 -24.57 17.23 -21.32
CA GLY A 253 -26.02 17.50 -21.33
C GLY A 253 -26.75 16.42 -20.53
N PHE A 254 -26.82 16.56 -19.20
CA PHE A 254 -27.69 15.76 -18.32
C PHE A 254 -28.60 16.68 -17.52
N GLU A 255 -29.89 16.65 -17.85
CA GLU A 255 -30.96 17.23 -17.04
C GLU A 255 -31.19 16.39 -15.78
N ILE A 256 -31.41 17.09 -14.66
CA ILE A 256 -31.83 16.54 -13.38
C ILE A 256 -33.36 16.66 -13.33
N PHE A 257 -34.07 15.57 -13.08
CA PHE A 257 -35.42 15.63 -12.51
C PHE A 257 -35.35 15.23 -11.04
N LEU A 258 -36.02 16.07 -10.22
CA LEU A 258 -36.22 15.98 -8.78
C LEU A 258 -36.87 14.66 -8.34
#